data_AF-A0A1F1FEI5-F1
#
_entry.id   AF-A0A1F1FEI5-F1
#
_cell.length_a   1.000
_cell.length_b   1.000
_cell.length_c   1.000
_cell.angle_alpha   90.00
_cell.angle_beta   90.00
_cell.angle_gamma   90.00
#
_symmetry.space_group_name_H-M   'P 1'
#
loop_
_entity.id
_entity.type
_entity.pdbx_description
1 polymer ?
#
loop_
_entity_poly.entity_id
_entity_poly.type
_entity_poly.pdbx_seq_one_letter_code
_entity_poly.pdbx_strand_id
1 'polypeptide(L)'
;MFGRKKERPISFFFSAKDGTLHLYPDRLEKKGGGSVETLLLSQLEGVRLEDGEELSSRVTMTRLVTLGVFALAAKKKTGGEKFLTIESPDIFWTIEVPRKNIGAAQRFIGDIEQQRRRL
;
A
#
# COMPACT_ATOMS: atom_id res chain seq x y z
N MET A 1 -22.52 15.14 -22.34
CA MET A 1 -21.97 14.94 -20.99
C MET A 1 -21.52 13.48 -20.86
N PHE A 2 -20.23 13.20 -21.07
CA PHE A 2 -19.66 11.89 -20.72
C PHE A 2 -19.49 11.84 -19.22
N GLY A 3 -20.50 11.36 -18.51
CA GLY A 3 -20.31 10.94 -17.12
C GLY A 3 -19.22 9.88 -17.14
N ARG A 4 -18.03 10.17 -16.58
CA ARG A 4 -17.03 9.14 -16.32
C ARG A 4 -17.77 8.03 -15.58
N LYS A 5 -17.98 6.87 -16.22
CA LYS A 5 -18.42 5.67 -15.51
C LYS A 5 -17.44 5.55 -14.36
N LYS A 6 -17.92 5.70 -13.12
CA LYS A 6 -17.09 5.41 -11.96
C LYS A 6 -16.72 3.94 -12.08
N GLU A 7 -15.52 3.67 -12.57
CA GLU A 7 -14.97 2.32 -12.59
C GLU A 7 -15.07 1.78 -11.17
N ARG A 8 -15.60 0.57 -11.05
CA ARG A 8 -15.69 -0.09 -9.76
C ARG A 8 -14.33 -0.71 -9.47
N PRO A 9 -13.77 -0.48 -8.27
CA PRO A 9 -12.57 -1.19 -7.87
C PRO A 9 -12.85 -2.69 -7.84
N ILE A 10 -11.86 -3.49 -8.25
CA ILE A 10 -11.86 -4.95 -8.20
C ILE A 10 -11.90 -5.41 -6.75
N SER A 11 -11.05 -4.79 -5.92
CA SER A 11 -11.01 -5.00 -4.48
C SER A 11 -10.55 -3.73 -3.79
N PHE A 12 -10.70 -3.69 -2.47
CA PHE A 12 -10.25 -2.55 -1.68
C PHE A 12 -9.82 -3.01 -0.29
N PHE A 13 -8.91 -2.24 0.31
CA PHE A 13 -8.47 -2.43 1.68
C PHE A 13 -8.59 -1.12 2.44
N PHE A 14 -9.23 -1.17 3.60
CA PHE A 14 -9.44 0.01 4.45
C PHE A 14 -8.50 -0.01 5.66
N SER A 15 -7.76 1.08 5.84
CA SER A 15 -7.04 1.43 7.05
C SER A 15 -7.68 2.66 7.70
N ALA A 16 -7.93 2.59 9.00
CA ALA A 16 -8.50 3.72 9.75
C ALA A 16 -7.57 4.95 9.76
N LYS A 17 -6.26 4.75 9.63
CA LYS A 17 -5.27 5.84 9.61
C LYS A 17 -4.93 6.31 8.20
N ASP A 18 -4.76 5.37 7.28
CA ASP A 18 -4.17 5.64 5.96
C ASP A 18 -5.23 5.83 4.86
N GLY A 19 -6.49 5.57 5.20
CA GLY A 19 -7.62 5.64 4.28
C GLY A 19 -7.85 4.32 3.54
N THR A 20 -8.45 4.40 2.35
CA THR A 20 -8.83 3.23 1.55
C THR A 20 -7.92 3.08 0.36
N LEU A 21 -7.29 1.91 0.24
CA LEU A 21 -6.64 1.43 -0.97
C LEU A 21 -7.69 0.79 -1.88
N HIS A 22 -7.73 1.20 -3.13
CA HIS A 22 -8.59 0.63 -4.16
C HIS A 22 -7.74 0.01 -5.24
N LEU A 23 -8.02 -1.24 -5.59
CA LEU A 23 -7.43 -1.93 -6.72
C LEU A 23 -8.33 -1.77 -7.94
N TYR A 24 -7.76 -1.28 -9.02
CA TYR A 24 -8.34 -1.23 -10.36
C TYR A 24 -7.58 -2.20 -11.28
N PRO A 25 -8.09 -2.49 -12.49
CA PRO A 25 -7.40 -3.40 -13.41
C PRO A 25 -5.96 -2.98 -13.76
N ASP A 26 -5.68 -1.67 -13.78
CA ASP A 26 -4.44 -1.07 -14.25
C ASP A 26 -3.68 -0.27 -13.17
N ARG A 27 -4.30 -0.03 -12.01
CA ARG A 27 -3.76 0.89 -10.99
C ARG A 27 -4.22 0.57 -9.57
N LEU A 28 -3.49 1.12 -8.62
CA LEU A 28 -3.85 1.23 -7.21
C LEU A 28 -4.12 2.70 -6.88
N GLU A 29 -5.21 2.98 -6.17
CA GLU A 29 -5.53 4.32 -5.68
C GLU A 29 -5.61 4.30 -4.15
N LYS A 30 -4.80 5.13 -3.48
CA LYS A 30 -4.89 5.39 -2.04
C LYS A 30 -5.69 6.65 -1.80
N LYS A 31 -6.83 6.54 -1.11
CA LYS A 31 -7.72 7.66 -0.78
C LYS A 31 -7.75 7.89 0.72
N GLY A 32 -7.16 8.99 1.19
CA GLY A 32 -7.09 9.33 2.60
C GLY A 32 -6.72 10.80 2.81
N GLY A 33 -7.17 11.43 3.90
CA GLY A 33 -6.76 12.80 4.25
C GLY A 33 -7.15 13.89 3.24
N GLY A 34 -8.13 13.63 2.36
CA GLY A 34 -8.57 14.57 1.32
C GLY A 34 -7.76 14.51 0.01
N SER A 35 -6.72 13.67 -0.07
CA SER A 35 -5.94 13.42 -1.28
C SER A 35 -6.21 12.03 -1.86
N VAL A 36 -5.94 11.90 -3.16
CA VAL A 36 -5.93 10.62 -3.87
C VAL A 36 -4.55 10.47 -4.50
N GLU A 37 -3.82 9.46 -4.05
CA GLU A 37 -2.55 9.06 -4.66
C GLU A 37 -2.80 7.86 -5.58
N THR A 38 -2.23 7.88 -6.78
CA THR A 38 -2.42 6.83 -7.79
C THR A 38 -1.07 6.22 -8.16
N LEU A 39 -1.02 4.89 -8.20
CA LEU A 39 0.13 4.10 -8.60
C LEU A 39 -0.30 3.15 -9.72
N LEU A 40 0.41 3.16 -10.86
CA LEU A 40 0.12 2.22 -11.93
C LEU A 40 0.61 0.82 -11.56
N LEU A 41 -0.20 -0.21 -11.79
CA LEU A 41 0.19 -1.59 -11.50
C LEU A 41 1.41 -2.04 -12.30
N SER A 42 1.65 -1.44 -13.48
CA SER A 42 2.85 -1.67 -14.27
C SER A 42 4.14 -1.17 -13.61
N GLN A 43 4.03 -0.20 -12.68
CA GLN A 43 5.16 0.34 -11.91
C GLN A 43 5.28 -0.31 -10.52
N LEU A 44 4.41 -1.27 -10.20
CA LEU A 44 4.46 -1.97 -8.92
C LEU A 44 5.69 -2.89 -8.89
N GLU A 45 6.64 -2.57 -8.02
CA GLU A 45 7.83 -3.38 -7.78
C GLU A 45 7.54 -4.47 -6.76
N GLY A 46 6.82 -4.13 -5.68
CA GLY A 46 6.49 -5.08 -4.63
C GLY A 46 5.26 -4.70 -3.81
N VAL A 47 4.52 -5.72 -3.37
CA VAL A 47 3.48 -5.60 -2.36
C VAL A 47 3.68 -6.68 -1.29
N ARG A 48 3.78 -6.29 -0.02
CA ARG A 48 4.13 -7.23 1.06
C ARG A 48 3.38 -6.90 2.34
N LEU A 49 3.19 -7.92 3.18
CA LEU A 49 2.74 -7.74 4.56
C LEU A 49 3.91 -8.08 5.48
N GLU A 50 4.45 -7.07 6.16
CA GLU A 50 5.72 -7.15 6.87
C GLU A 50 5.51 -6.77 8.33
N ASP A 51 6.25 -7.39 9.25
CA ASP A 51 6.30 -6.94 10.63
C ASP A 51 7.13 -5.63 10.73
N GLY A 52 6.86 -4.79 11.73
CA GLY A 52 7.54 -3.49 11.87
C GLY A 52 9.07 -3.56 11.91
N GLU A 53 9.63 -4.67 12.41
CA GLU A 53 11.08 -4.92 12.46
C GLU A 53 11.67 -5.25 11.08
N GLU A 54 10.96 -6.08 10.30
CA GLU A 54 11.32 -6.39 8.91
C GLU A 54 11.24 -5.13 8.02
N LEU A 55 10.20 -4.33 8.24
CA LEU A 55 10.02 -3.05 7.57
C LEU A 55 11.16 -2.08 7.89
N SER A 56 11.50 -1.92 9.18
CA SER A 56 12.59 -1.06 9.64
C SER A 56 13.92 -1.47 8.98
N SER A 57 14.20 -2.77 8.90
CA SER A 57 15.44 -3.29 8.31
C SER A 57 15.53 -2.99 6.80
N ARG A 58 14.42 -3.10 6.06
CA ARG A 58 14.37 -2.81 4.61
C ARG A 58 14.43 -1.32 4.28
N VAL A 59 13.78 -0.50 5.10
CA VAL A 59 13.63 0.95 4.87
C VAL A 59 14.92 1.72 5.15
N THR A 60 15.85 1.18 5.93
CA THR A 60 17.02 1.91 6.44
C THR A 60 18.07 2.27 5.38
N MET A 61 18.11 1.64 4.19
CA MET A 61 19.06 2.02 3.13
C MET A 61 18.42 2.70 1.92
N THR A 62 17.36 2.12 1.34
CA THR A 62 16.74 2.66 0.12
C THR A 62 16.05 4.00 0.37
N ARG A 63 15.54 4.24 1.59
CA ARG A 63 14.65 5.37 1.88
C ARG A 63 15.37 6.63 2.37
N LEU A 64 16.59 6.50 2.91
CA LEU A 64 17.45 7.65 3.23
C LEU A 64 17.89 8.39 1.97
N VAL A 65 17.99 7.68 0.83
CA VAL A 65 18.36 8.26 -0.46
C VAL A 65 17.14 8.82 -1.20
N THR A 66 15.99 8.14 -1.13
CA THR A 66 14.84 8.46 -2.01
C THR A 66 13.71 9.28 -1.36
N LEU A 67 13.50 9.19 -0.04
CA LEU A 67 12.23 9.65 0.59
C LEU A 67 12.43 10.42 1.90
N GLY A 68 13.25 11.47 1.89
CA GLY A 68 13.52 12.35 3.04
C GLY A 68 12.34 12.57 4.01
N VAL A 69 12.64 12.63 5.31
CA VAL A 69 11.73 12.91 6.44
C VAL A 69 10.67 11.84 6.77
N PHE A 70 10.24 10.98 5.83
CA PHE A 70 9.21 9.96 6.08
C PHE A 70 9.71 8.66 6.74
N ALA A 71 11.03 8.44 6.80
CA ALA A 71 11.64 7.32 7.54
C ALA A 71 11.40 7.40 9.07
N LEU A 72 11.01 8.57 9.60
CA LEU A 72 10.87 8.82 11.03
C LEU A 72 9.59 8.21 11.64
N ALA A 73 8.56 7.94 10.85
CA ALA A 73 7.28 7.37 11.32
C ALA A 73 7.37 5.86 11.61
N ALA A 74 8.38 5.16 11.07
CA ALA A 74 8.62 3.74 11.36
C ALA A 74 9.17 3.49 12.78
N LYS A 75 9.66 4.53 13.48
CA LYS A 75 10.35 4.39 14.77
C LYS A 75 9.46 4.16 15.98
N LYS A 76 8.13 4.13 15.83
CA LYS A 76 7.24 3.74 16.92
C LYS A 76 6.19 2.79 16.38
N LYS A 77 6.35 1.50 16.67
CA LYS A 77 5.39 0.75 17.49
C LYS A 77 5.86 -0.69 17.74
N THR A 78 5.76 -1.06 19.00
CA THR A 78 6.22 -2.29 19.63
C THR A 78 5.26 -3.45 19.39
N GLY A 79 5.76 -4.55 18.84
CA GLY A 79 5.31 -5.91 19.15
C GLY A 79 3.88 -6.31 18.73
N GLY A 80 3.55 -6.21 17.44
CA GLY A 80 2.34 -6.88 16.95
C GLY A 80 1.60 -6.30 15.76
N GLU A 81 2.04 -5.17 15.25
CA GLU A 81 1.43 -4.52 14.11
C GLU A 81 2.10 -4.99 12.83
N LYS A 82 1.29 -5.43 11.87
CA LYS A 82 1.74 -5.71 10.51
C LYS A 82 1.54 -4.48 9.65
N PHE A 83 2.39 -4.32 8.66
CA PHE A 83 2.32 -3.22 7.71
C PHE A 83 2.18 -3.79 6.30
N LEU A 84 1.17 -3.30 5.58
CA LEU A 84 1.07 -3.51 4.15
C LEU A 84 1.98 -2.48 3.47
N THR A 85 2.99 -2.94 2.76
CA THR A 85 3.88 -2.11 1.96
C THR A 85 3.55 -2.25 0.49
N ILE A 86 3.55 -1.12 -0.21
CA ILE A 86 3.40 -1.04 -1.66
C ILE A 86 4.56 -0.19 -2.17
N GLU A 87 5.37 -0.77 -3.05
CA GLU A 87 6.65 -0.25 -3.52
C GLU A 87 6.62 -0.06 -5.04
N SER A 88 7.13 1.09 -5.48
CA SER A 88 7.37 1.48 -6.86
C SER A 88 8.56 2.45 -6.88
N PRO A 89 9.14 2.78 -8.06
CA PRO A 89 10.33 3.63 -8.13
C PRO A 89 10.18 4.98 -7.43
N ASP A 90 8.99 5.58 -7.49
CA ASP A 90 8.72 6.94 -7.00
C ASP A 90 7.89 6.97 -5.72
N ILE A 91 7.25 5.84 -5.35
CA ILE A 91 6.28 5.78 -4.26
C ILE A 91 6.53 4.55 -3.40
N PHE A 92 6.58 4.77 -2.09
CA PHE A 92 6.51 3.70 -1.10
C PHE A 92 5.40 4.01 -0.10
N TRP A 93 4.28 3.30 -0.19
CA TRP A 93 3.22 3.37 0.80
C TRP A 93 3.45 2.36 1.91
N THR A 94 3.25 2.81 3.15
CA THR A 94 3.22 1.95 4.34
C THR A 94 1.86 2.14 4.99
N ILE A 95 1.09 1.06 5.08
CA ILE A 95 -0.26 1.06 5.62
C ILE A 95 -0.29 0.19 6.87
N GLU A 96 -0.75 0.74 7.98
CA GLU A 96 -0.87 -0.02 9.23
C GLU A 96 -2.03 -1.03 9.13
N VAL A 97 -1.75 -2.30 9.41
CA VAL A 97 -2.73 -3.39 9.36
C VAL A 97 -2.99 -3.90 10.79
N PRO A 98 -4.16 -3.60 11.37
CA PRO A 98 -4.56 -4.18 12.65
C PRO A 98 -4.58 -5.71 12.58
N ARG A 99 -4.22 -6.40 13.66
CA ARG A 99 -4.19 -7.88 13.72
C ARG A 99 -5.46 -8.54 13.17
N LYS A 100 -6.64 -7.99 13.51
CA LYS A 100 -7.95 -8.48 13.03
C LYS A 100 -8.14 -8.39 11.50
N ASN A 101 -7.38 -7.53 10.82
CA ASN A 101 -7.47 -7.28 9.38
C ASN A 101 -6.33 -7.94 8.59
N ILE A 102 -5.43 -8.71 9.23
CA ILE A 102 -4.32 -9.40 8.55
C ILE A 102 -4.82 -10.28 7.40
N GLY A 103 -5.86 -11.09 7.65
CA GLY A 103 -6.41 -11.96 6.60
C GLY A 103 -7.03 -11.17 5.43
N ALA A 104 -7.62 -10.01 5.69
CA ALA A 104 -8.14 -9.13 4.64
C ALA A 104 -6.99 -8.49 3.84
N ALA A 105 -5.91 -8.08 4.51
CA ALA A 105 -4.72 -7.57 3.85
C ALA A 105 -4.06 -8.63 2.96
N GLN A 106 -3.90 -9.87 3.45
CA GLN A 106 -3.34 -10.97 2.65
C GLN A 106 -4.19 -11.28 1.41
N ARG A 107 -5.52 -11.27 1.53
CA ARG A 107 -6.41 -11.42 0.36
C ARG A 107 -6.23 -10.29 -0.64
N PHE A 108 -6.18 -9.06 -0.16
CA PHE A 108 -5.97 -7.89 -1.00
C PHE A 108 -4.62 -7.95 -1.75
N ILE A 109 -3.54 -8.40 -1.09
CA ILE A 109 -2.25 -8.67 -1.73
C ILE A 109 -2.41 -9.73 -2.84
N GLY A 110 -3.14 -10.82 -2.56
CA GLY A 110 -3.43 -11.85 -3.53
C GLY A 110 -4.18 -11.32 -4.77
N ASP A 111 -5.15 -10.43 -4.56
CA ASP A 111 -5.86 -9.77 -5.65
C ASP A 111 -4.93 -8.88 -6.49
N ILE A 112 -4.05 -8.10 -5.85
CA ILE A 112 -3.06 -7.25 -6.52
C ILE A 112 -2.13 -8.10 -7.40
N GLU A 113 -1.53 -9.14 -6.80
CA GLU A 113 -0.62 -10.04 -7.50
C GLU A 113 -1.32 -10.78 -8.65
N GLN A 114 -2.58 -11.17 -8.46
CA GLN A 114 -3.39 -11.75 -9.53
C GLN A 114 -3.60 -10.75 -10.67
N GLN A 115 -3.91 -9.48 -10.39
CA GLN A 115 -4.06 -8.47 -11.45
C GLN A 115 -2.72 -8.18 -12.14
N ARG A 116 -1.63 -8.05 -11.37
CA ARG A 116 -0.29 -7.83 -11.90
C ARG A 116 0.11 -8.91 -12.92
N ARG A 117 -0.20 -10.17 -12.65
CA ARG A 117 0.07 -11.30 -13.57
C ARG A 117 -0.75 -11.30 -14.86
N ARG A 118 -1.82 -10.50 -14.92
CA ARG A 118 -2.70 -10.40 -16.09
C ARG A 118 -2.33 -9.26 -17.03
N LEU A 119 -1.44 -8.37 -16.60
CA LEU A 119 -0.85 -7.29 -17.41
C LEU A 119 0.24 -7.85 -18.32
#